data_AF-A0A7M5U602-F1
#
_entry.id   AF-A0A7M5U602-F1
#
_cell.length_a   1.000
_cell.length_b   1.000
_cell.length_c   1.000
_cell.angle_alpha   90.00
_cell.angle_beta   90.00
_cell.angle_gamma   90.00
#
_symmetry.space_group_name_H-M   'P 1'
#
loop_
_entity.id
_entity.type
_entity.pdbx_description
1 polymer ?
#
loop_
_entity_poly.entity_id
_entity_poly.type
_entity_poly.pdbx_seq_one_letter_code
_entity_poly.pdbx_strand_id
1 'polypeptide(L)'
;MIQAGVDLLGPYQWGRYDILVLPPSFPYGGMENPCLTFATPTIVARDKSLVSVVAHEITHSWTGNLVTNINWEHFWLNEGFTRFVEGKIMQEIEKDSHGGDLQKGIEYKEFMAISGIQRLTDSVKTYEADGKLRFTKLVPSLKGESPDDAFSTVPYEKGYTFLYYIENLIEGGEKVFNGFLRHYIDTFQRRVVTTADFKNELEKYFADKPKDLEAIKNIAWDRWLYKEGMPIVDNNYDDTYAKETKSLAQRWLEADLSTEFDPAEYNAFITLQKIDFLTKLFLLPGEDPSQYLALEMTKKLANTYDLLTETNAEIVFQFQRLAIRSKWDDIVFNDVKNFMTSVGRMKFCRPLYVLLNKNQESGYRQFAIDTFLANESFYHPIAAQMIRQDLGLPPAK
;
A
#
# COMPACT_ATOMS: atom_id res chain seq x y z
N MET A 1 -3.30 19.42 -1.35
CA MET A 1 -3.95 18.20 -0.81
C MET A 1 -5.25 18.52 -0.11
N ILE A 2 -5.27 19.27 1.01
CA ILE A 2 -6.52 19.65 1.70
C ILE A 2 -7.50 20.32 0.73
N GLN A 3 -7.05 21.30 -0.05
CA GLN A 3 -7.91 21.99 -1.03
C GLN A 3 -8.49 21.01 -2.07
N ALA A 4 -7.69 20.10 -2.63
CA ALA A 4 -8.19 19.06 -3.54
C ALA A 4 -9.25 18.16 -2.88
N GLY A 5 -9.05 17.80 -1.60
CA GLY A 5 -10.06 17.08 -0.81
C GLY A 5 -11.33 17.90 -0.61
N VAL A 6 -11.22 19.20 -0.32
CA VAL A 6 -12.37 20.13 -0.19
C VAL A 6 -13.13 20.26 -1.51
N ASP A 7 -12.41 20.41 -2.61
CA ASP A 7 -12.98 20.56 -3.96
C ASP A 7 -13.67 19.27 -4.42
N LEU A 8 -13.27 18.11 -3.89
CA LEU A 8 -13.90 16.83 -4.19
C LEU A 8 -15.08 16.54 -3.25
N LEU A 9 -14.82 16.51 -1.94
CA LEU A 9 -15.72 15.96 -0.92
C LEU A 9 -16.52 17.00 -0.13
N GLY A 10 -16.21 18.29 -0.29
CA GLY A 10 -16.84 19.38 0.47
C GLY A 10 -16.01 19.87 1.66
N PRO A 11 -16.51 20.86 2.43
CA PRO A 11 -15.71 21.61 3.39
C PRO A 11 -15.01 20.76 4.46
N TYR A 12 -13.77 21.12 4.78
CA TYR A 12 -13.03 20.53 5.89
C TYR A 12 -13.60 21.00 7.23
N GLN A 13 -14.10 20.08 8.07
CA GLN A 13 -14.89 20.43 9.27
C GLN A 13 -14.12 20.48 10.60
N TRP A 14 -12.81 20.21 10.59
CA TRP A 14 -12.05 20.00 11.84
C TRP A 14 -11.23 21.23 12.28
N GLY A 15 -11.32 22.33 11.53
CA GLY A 15 -10.61 23.58 11.82
C GLY A 15 -9.13 23.53 11.45
N ARG A 16 -8.33 22.75 12.17
CA ARG A 16 -6.89 22.60 11.96
C ARG A 16 -6.53 21.20 11.46
N TYR A 17 -5.46 21.12 10.66
CA TYR A 17 -4.84 19.86 10.26
C TYR A 17 -3.36 19.92 10.59
N ASP A 18 -2.94 19.25 11.65
CA ASP A 18 -1.55 19.15 12.05
C ASP A 18 -1.02 17.73 11.88
N ILE A 19 0.30 17.63 11.77
CA ILE A 19 1.01 16.36 11.64
C ILE A 19 2.02 16.26 12.78
N LEU A 20 1.90 15.21 13.58
CA LEU A 20 2.90 14.81 14.56
C LEU A 20 3.77 13.70 13.97
N VAL A 21 5.03 14.01 13.67
CA VAL A 21 6.02 12.98 13.32
C VAL A 21 6.46 12.27 14.60
N LEU A 22 6.11 11.01 14.71
CA LEU A 22 6.37 10.20 15.90
C LEU A 22 7.80 9.66 15.94
N PRO A 23 8.24 9.11 17.09
CA PRO A 23 9.49 8.36 17.18
C PRO A 23 9.53 7.16 16.22
N PRO A 24 10.73 6.66 15.85
CA PRO A 24 10.87 5.59 14.86
C PRO A 24 10.23 4.24 15.22
N SER A 25 9.85 4.03 16.47
CA SER A 25 9.13 2.83 16.92
C SER A 25 7.66 2.79 16.50
N PHE A 26 7.10 3.88 15.96
CA PHE A 26 5.71 3.92 15.49
C PHE A 26 5.46 2.86 14.40
N PRO A 27 4.49 1.94 14.60
CA PRO A 27 4.41 0.72 13.81
C PRO A 27 3.64 0.87 12.48
N TYR A 28 2.94 1.99 12.27
CA TYR A 28 2.10 2.24 11.09
C TYR A 28 2.69 3.31 10.16
N GLY A 29 2.05 3.53 9.00
CA GLY A 29 2.39 4.66 8.12
C GLY A 29 1.91 5.99 8.68
N GLY A 30 0.63 6.07 9.00
CA GLY A 30 0.02 7.17 9.72
C GLY A 30 -1.12 6.67 10.59
N MET A 31 -1.77 7.62 11.26
CA MET A 31 -3.04 7.42 11.96
C MET A 31 -3.80 8.75 11.91
N GLU A 32 -5.04 8.68 11.46
CA GLU A 32 -5.94 9.78 11.11
C GLU A 32 -6.57 10.51 12.29
N ASN A 33 -5.88 10.58 13.44
CA ASN A 33 -6.39 11.22 14.65
C ASN A 33 -6.88 12.66 14.33
N PRO A 34 -8.17 12.97 14.56
CA PRO A 34 -8.73 14.26 14.16
C PRO A 34 -7.92 15.43 14.72
N CYS A 35 -7.66 16.43 13.86
CA CYS A 35 -6.85 17.62 14.13
C CYS A 35 -5.34 17.39 14.32
N LEU A 36 -4.86 16.16 14.52
CA LEU A 36 -3.44 15.86 14.76
C LEU A 36 -3.07 14.47 14.24
N THR A 37 -2.92 14.36 12.93
CA THR A 37 -2.46 13.14 12.26
C THR A 37 -1.11 12.69 12.81
N PHE A 38 -1.00 11.41 13.17
CA PHE A 38 0.30 10.83 13.50
C PHE A 38 0.95 10.29 12.24
N ALA A 39 2.25 10.52 12.08
CA ALA A 39 3.01 10.06 10.94
C ALA A 39 4.30 9.37 11.38
N THR A 40 4.67 8.30 10.67
CA THR A 40 5.99 7.67 10.82
C THR A 40 7.09 8.60 10.35
N PRO A 41 8.28 8.61 10.99
CA PRO A 41 9.41 9.41 10.49
C PRO A 41 9.93 8.92 9.14
N THR A 42 9.58 7.70 8.72
CA THR A 42 10.02 7.14 7.42
C THR A 42 9.44 7.85 6.21
N ILE A 43 8.39 8.69 6.35
CA ILE A 43 7.88 9.50 5.21
C ILE A 43 8.73 10.75 4.96
N VAL A 44 9.66 11.09 5.87
CA VAL A 44 10.54 12.25 5.74
C VAL A 44 11.73 11.89 4.85
N ALA A 45 11.46 11.72 3.55
CA ALA A 45 12.47 11.39 2.53
C ALA A 45 13.26 12.60 2.01
N ARG A 46 13.04 13.80 2.56
CA ARG A 46 13.66 15.11 2.19
C ARG A 46 13.32 15.65 0.80
N ASP A 47 12.77 14.84 -0.09
CA ASP A 47 12.36 15.17 -1.46
C ASP A 47 10.83 15.27 -1.65
N LYS A 48 10.05 15.01 -0.59
CA LYS A 48 8.58 14.94 -0.58
C LYS A 48 7.98 13.78 -1.39
N SER A 49 8.76 12.77 -1.74
CA SER A 49 8.30 11.64 -2.56
C SER A 49 7.30 10.70 -1.87
N LEU A 50 7.22 10.70 -0.54
CA LEU A 50 6.39 9.80 0.26
C LEU A 50 5.15 10.49 0.87
N VAL A 51 4.74 11.63 0.31
CA VAL A 51 3.62 12.44 0.82
C VAL A 51 2.23 11.83 0.54
N SER A 52 2.13 10.74 -0.23
CA SER A 52 0.83 10.08 -0.44
C SER A 52 0.22 9.58 0.87
N VAL A 53 1.04 9.17 1.84
CA VAL A 53 0.59 8.84 3.20
C VAL A 53 -0.11 10.05 3.83
N VAL A 54 0.41 11.26 3.65
CA VAL A 54 -0.26 12.48 4.16
C VAL A 54 -1.59 12.71 3.44
N ALA A 55 -1.67 12.47 2.14
CA ALA A 55 -2.93 12.55 1.40
C ALA A 55 -3.96 11.53 1.92
N HIS A 56 -3.52 10.31 2.26
CA HIS A 56 -4.34 9.26 2.86
C HIS A 56 -4.95 9.73 4.19
N GLU A 57 -4.11 10.19 5.12
CA GLU A 57 -4.58 10.65 6.44
C GLU A 57 -5.45 11.92 6.35
N ILE A 58 -5.15 12.83 5.40
CA ILE A 58 -6.04 13.98 5.11
C ILE A 58 -7.42 13.48 4.71
N THR A 59 -7.48 12.49 3.84
CA THR A 59 -8.72 11.97 3.26
C THR A 59 -9.63 11.35 4.31
N HIS A 60 -9.06 10.68 5.32
CA HIS A 60 -9.82 10.15 6.45
C HIS A 60 -10.63 11.20 7.21
N SER A 61 -10.28 12.49 7.09
CA SER A 61 -11.09 13.59 7.63
C SER A 61 -12.53 13.60 7.11
N TRP A 62 -12.79 12.97 5.96
CA TRP A 62 -14.13 12.72 5.43
C TRP A 62 -14.51 11.24 5.56
N THR A 63 -13.66 10.32 5.11
CA THR A 63 -13.94 8.88 5.02
C THR A 63 -13.28 8.12 6.17
N GLY A 64 -14.00 7.97 7.27
CA GLY A 64 -13.52 7.39 8.52
C GLY A 64 -13.89 8.27 9.71
N ASN A 65 -13.41 9.52 9.73
CA ASN A 65 -13.66 10.44 10.84
C ASN A 65 -15.05 11.08 10.77
N LEU A 66 -15.52 11.44 9.57
CA LEU A 66 -16.82 12.11 9.39
C LEU A 66 -17.93 11.12 9.02
N VAL A 67 -17.63 10.16 8.13
CA VAL A 67 -18.48 9.00 7.84
C VAL A 67 -17.74 7.75 8.28
N THR A 68 -18.24 7.06 9.31
CA THR A 68 -17.51 5.98 9.97
C THR A 68 -18.18 4.63 9.72
N ASN A 69 -17.42 3.56 9.49
CA ASN A 69 -17.96 2.20 9.52
C ASN A 69 -18.61 1.87 10.88
N ILE A 70 -19.74 1.15 10.89
CA ILE A 70 -20.42 0.78 12.15
C ILE A 70 -19.64 -0.24 12.99
N ASN A 71 -18.84 -1.08 12.35
CA ASN A 71 -17.97 -2.08 12.97
C ASN A 71 -16.84 -2.48 11.99
N TRP A 72 -15.90 -3.29 12.48
CA TRP A 72 -14.71 -3.70 11.72
C TRP A 72 -14.98 -4.63 10.53
N GLU A 73 -16.15 -5.27 10.42
CA GLU A 73 -16.53 -6.04 9.22
C GLU A 73 -16.76 -5.11 8.02
N HIS A 74 -17.16 -3.86 8.27
CA HIS A 74 -17.37 -2.83 7.26
C HIS A 74 -16.17 -1.89 7.08
N PHE A 75 -14.97 -2.29 7.54
CA PHE A 75 -13.79 -1.43 7.55
C PHE A 75 -13.37 -0.92 6.16
N TRP A 76 -13.72 -1.63 5.09
CA TRP A 76 -13.50 -1.16 3.73
C TRP A 76 -14.23 0.16 3.39
N LEU A 77 -15.31 0.51 4.11
CA LEU A 77 -16.00 1.80 3.93
C LEU A 77 -15.13 2.98 4.40
N ASN A 78 -14.22 2.76 5.34
CA ASN A 78 -13.20 3.73 5.66
C ASN A 78 -12.08 3.60 4.62
N GLU A 79 -11.41 2.45 4.59
CA GLU A 79 -10.12 2.33 3.91
C GLU A 79 -10.19 2.28 2.39
N GLY A 80 -11.22 1.62 1.84
CA GLY A 80 -11.45 1.58 0.41
C GLY A 80 -11.79 2.95 -0.15
N PHE A 81 -12.65 3.70 0.54
CA PHE A 81 -13.00 5.07 0.18
C PHE A 81 -11.81 6.02 0.33
N THR A 82 -11.09 5.94 1.44
CA THR A 82 -9.90 6.75 1.67
C THR A 82 -8.85 6.49 0.61
N ARG A 83 -8.54 5.22 0.33
CA ARG A 83 -7.59 4.85 -0.72
C ARG A 83 -8.04 5.34 -2.10
N PHE A 84 -9.34 5.29 -2.39
CA PHE A 84 -9.92 5.78 -3.66
C PHE A 84 -9.76 7.28 -3.83
N VAL A 85 -10.11 8.05 -2.80
CA VAL A 85 -10.00 9.51 -2.82
C VAL A 85 -8.53 9.96 -2.72
N GLU A 86 -7.67 9.25 -2.00
CA GLU A 86 -6.22 9.48 -1.98
C GLU A 86 -5.66 9.47 -3.42
N GLY A 87 -6.06 8.49 -4.23
CA GLY A 87 -5.66 8.42 -5.64
C GLY A 87 -6.08 9.66 -6.44
N LYS A 88 -7.29 10.17 -6.22
CA LYS A 88 -7.80 11.39 -6.87
C LYS A 88 -7.08 12.65 -6.41
N ILE A 89 -6.76 12.76 -5.12
CA ILE A 89 -5.95 13.86 -4.59
C ILE A 89 -4.55 13.82 -5.19
N MET A 90 -3.92 12.65 -5.24
CA MET A 90 -2.58 12.51 -5.83
C MET A 90 -2.57 12.80 -7.33
N GLN A 91 -3.62 12.40 -8.07
CA GLN A 91 -3.81 12.82 -9.47
C GLN A 91 -3.75 14.33 -9.61
N GLU A 92 -4.44 15.09 -8.74
CA GLU A 92 -4.42 16.54 -8.76
C GLU A 92 -3.03 17.12 -8.43
N ILE A 93 -2.36 16.58 -7.43
CA ILE A 93 -1.01 17.02 -7.03
C ILE A 93 0.01 16.78 -8.14
N GLU A 94 -0.06 15.62 -8.80
CA GLU A 94 0.85 15.27 -9.87
C GLU A 94 0.55 16.07 -11.14
N LYS A 95 -0.73 16.29 -11.47
CA LYS A 95 -1.13 17.21 -12.52
C LYS A 95 -0.53 18.61 -12.31
N ASP A 96 -0.68 19.17 -11.11
CA ASP A 96 -0.16 20.49 -10.78
C ASP A 96 1.37 20.55 -10.83
N SER A 97 2.03 19.52 -10.31
CA SER A 97 3.50 19.40 -10.32
C SER A 97 4.08 19.29 -11.74
N HIS A 98 3.26 18.86 -12.71
CA HIS A 98 3.58 18.77 -14.13
C HIS A 98 2.93 19.88 -14.97
N GLY A 99 2.70 21.06 -14.39
CA GLY A 99 2.25 22.24 -15.14
C GLY A 99 0.81 22.15 -15.64
N GLY A 100 -0.04 21.37 -14.98
CA GLY A 100 -1.44 21.18 -15.36
C GLY A 100 -1.68 19.97 -16.28
N ASP A 101 -0.69 19.11 -16.49
CA ASP A 101 -0.82 17.92 -17.34
C ASP A 101 -1.68 16.84 -16.67
N LEU A 102 -2.95 16.76 -17.09
CA LEU A 102 -3.91 15.78 -16.56
C LEU A 102 -3.46 14.33 -16.81
N GLN A 103 -2.79 14.06 -17.93
CA GLN A 103 -2.36 12.71 -18.26
C GLN A 103 -1.32 12.21 -17.25
N LYS A 104 -0.40 13.09 -16.81
CA LYS A 104 0.57 12.75 -15.76
C LYS A 104 -0.08 12.40 -14.43
N GLY A 105 -1.14 13.13 -14.06
CA GLY A 105 -1.93 12.80 -12.89
C GLY A 105 -2.63 11.43 -12.99
N ILE A 106 -3.21 11.13 -14.16
CA ILE A 106 -3.89 9.84 -14.42
C ILE A 106 -2.89 8.69 -14.37
N GLU A 107 -1.77 8.80 -15.10
CA GLU A 107 -0.68 7.81 -15.10
C GLU A 107 -0.21 7.50 -13.68
N TYR A 108 0.00 8.53 -12.84
CA TYR A 108 0.42 8.33 -11.45
C TYR A 108 -0.65 7.62 -10.61
N LYS A 109 -1.90 8.09 -10.64
CA LYS A 109 -3.01 7.48 -9.88
C LYS A 109 -3.19 6.01 -10.23
N GLU A 110 -3.18 5.70 -11.51
CA GLU A 110 -3.41 4.35 -12.01
C GLU A 110 -2.19 3.45 -11.78
N PHE A 111 -0.98 4.01 -11.81
CA PHE A 111 0.22 3.29 -11.37
C PHE A 111 0.22 2.98 -9.86
N MET A 112 -0.31 3.87 -9.02
CA MET A 112 -0.55 3.55 -7.60
C MET A 112 -1.55 2.39 -7.44
N ALA A 113 -2.57 2.31 -8.30
CA ALA A 113 -3.56 1.23 -8.28
C ALA A 113 -2.93 -0.11 -8.70
N ILE A 114 -2.12 -0.13 -9.76
CA ILE A 114 -1.36 -1.32 -10.19
C ILE A 114 -0.45 -1.81 -9.06
N SER A 115 0.28 -0.89 -8.43
CA SER A 115 1.12 -1.20 -7.26
C SER A 115 0.30 -1.76 -6.09
N GLY A 116 -0.92 -1.26 -5.90
CA GLY A 116 -1.89 -1.75 -4.91
C GLY A 116 -2.36 -3.17 -5.18
N ILE A 117 -2.71 -3.49 -6.43
CA ILE A 117 -3.10 -4.85 -6.85
C ILE A 117 -1.96 -5.85 -6.60
N GLN A 118 -0.71 -5.46 -6.83
CA GLN A 118 0.45 -6.31 -6.50
C GLN A 118 0.52 -6.61 -5.01
N ARG A 119 0.41 -5.60 -4.14
CA ARG A 119 0.38 -5.79 -2.68
C ARG A 119 -0.82 -6.62 -2.21
N LEU A 120 -1.97 -6.45 -2.85
CA LEU A 120 -3.17 -7.24 -2.58
C LEU A 120 -2.94 -8.71 -2.93
N THR A 121 -2.30 -8.98 -4.07
CA THR A 121 -1.93 -10.34 -4.50
C THR A 121 -1.05 -11.02 -3.46
N ASP A 122 -0.02 -10.33 -2.96
CA ASP A 122 0.88 -10.87 -1.94
C ASP A 122 0.15 -11.11 -0.61
N SER A 123 -0.75 -10.20 -0.22
CA SER A 123 -1.58 -10.36 0.98
C SER A 123 -2.53 -11.55 0.88
N VAL A 124 -3.16 -11.77 -0.28
CA VAL A 124 -4.06 -12.91 -0.53
C VAL A 124 -3.30 -14.22 -0.47
N LYS A 125 -2.12 -14.30 -1.11
CA LYS A 125 -1.24 -15.49 -1.05
C LYS A 125 -0.80 -15.80 0.38
N THR A 126 -0.49 -14.77 1.18
CA THR A 126 -0.13 -14.94 2.60
C THR A 126 -1.30 -15.54 3.38
N TYR A 127 -2.51 -14.99 3.23
CA TYR A 127 -3.69 -15.55 3.89
C TYR A 127 -4.06 -16.95 3.39
N GLU A 128 -3.80 -17.27 2.12
CA GLU A 128 -3.98 -18.62 1.59
C GLU A 128 -3.04 -19.61 2.28
N ALA A 129 -1.75 -19.27 2.37
CA ALA A 129 -0.74 -20.09 3.03
C ALA A 129 -1.05 -20.31 4.53
N ASP A 130 -1.64 -19.31 5.19
CA ASP A 130 -2.01 -19.37 6.61
C ASP A 130 -3.37 -20.05 6.87
N GLY A 131 -4.09 -20.51 5.82
CA GLY A 131 -5.44 -21.07 5.97
C GLY A 131 -6.48 -20.04 6.44
N LYS A 132 -6.22 -18.76 6.18
CA LYS A 132 -7.00 -17.59 6.62
C LYS A 132 -7.67 -16.84 5.46
N LEU A 133 -7.90 -17.53 4.34
CA LEU A 133 -8.48 -16.93 3.12
C LEU A 133 -9.81 -16.20 3.36
N ARG A 134 -10.57 -16.57 4.40
CA ARG A 134 -11.79 -15.86 4.84
C ARG A 134 -11.60 -14.36 5.09
N PHE A 135 -10.40 -13.90 5.48
CA PHE A 135 -10.08 -12.49 5.70
C PHE A 135 -9.82 -11.71 4.40
N THR A 136 -9.86 -12.37 3.24
CA THR A 136 -9.77 -11.73 1.91
C THR A 136 -11.12 -11.28 1.36
N LYS A 137 -12.21 -11.54 2.09
CA LYS A 137 -13.54 -10.96 1.80
C LYS A 137 -13.48 -9.46 2.07
N LEU A 138 -14.21 -8.67 1.28
CA LEU A 138 -14.29 -7.23 1.51
C LEU A 138 -15.11 -6.90 2.76
N VAL A 139 -16.11 -7.74 3.06
CA VAL A 139 -16.86 -7.77 4.32
C VAL A 139 -16.66 -9.13 4.97
N PRO A 140 -15.56 -9.34 5.73
CA PRO A 140 -15.31 -10.59 6.42
C PRO A 140 -16.23 -10.72 7.65
N SER A 141 -16.43 -11.94 8.15
CA SER A 141 -17.00 -12.13 9.49
C SER A 141 -15.88 -12.19 10.52
N LEU A 142 -16.02 -11.41 11.59
CA LEU A 142 -15.02 -11.32 12.68
C LEU A 142 -15.51 -11.96 13.98
N LYS A 143 -16.55 -12.81 13.91
CA LYS A 143 -17.09 -13.49 15.08
C LYS A 143 -16.04 -14.42 15.70
N GLY A 144 -15.57 -14.06 16.89
CA GLY A 144 -14.58 -14.85 17.65
C GLY A 144 -13.13 -14.63 17.21
N GLU A 145 -12.87 -13.61 16.38
CA GLU A 145 -11.55 -13.25 15.86
C GLU A 145 -11.15 -11.87 16.40
N SER A 146 -9.86 -11.58 16.52
CA SER A 146 -9.41 -10.20 16.76
C SER A 146 -9.55 -9.39 15.47
N PRO A 147 -9.99 -8.12 15.50
CA PRO A 147 -9.93 -7.25 14.32
C PRO A 147 -8.51 -7.16 13.73
N ASP A 148 -7.49 -7.21 14.58
CA ASP A 148 -6.08 -7.19 14.17
C ASP A 148 -5.71 -8.38 13.27
N ASP A 149 -6.40 -9.52 13.39
CA ASP A 149 -6.17 -10.70 12.53
C ASP A 149 -6.67 -10.50 11.09
N ALA A 150 -7.58 -9.54 10.87
CA ALA A 150 -8.13 -9.22 9.55
C ALA A 150 -7.48 -7.98 8.91
N PHE A 151 -6.77 -7.15 9.70
CA PHE A 151 -6.05 -6.00 9.19
C PHE A 151 -4.98 -6.41 8.18
N SER A 152 -5.12 -5.87 6.97
CA SER A 152 -4.31 -6.23 5.81
C SER A 152 -4.52 -5.24 4.68
N THR A 153 -3.87 -5.48 3.54
CA THR A 153 -4.07 -4.73 2.31
C THR A 153 -5.49 -4.90 1.71
N VAL A 154 -6.24 -5.92 2.12
CA VAL A 154 -7.55 -6.30 1.53
C VAL A 154 -8.57 -5.16 1.55
N PRO A 155 -8.98 -4.60 2.70
CA PRO A 155 -10.01 -3.55 2.75
C PRO A 155 -9.63 -2.29 1.95
N TYR A 156 -8.33 -1.95 1.89
CA TYR A 156 -7.80 -0.83 1.12
C TYR A 156 -7.92 -1.08 -0.38
N GLU A 157 -7.24 -2.10 -0.90
CA GLU A 157 -7.05 -2.25 -2.34
C GLU A 157 -8.23 -2.96 -3.02
N LYS A 158 -8.90 -3.90 -2.34
CA LYS A 158 -10.13 -4.52 -2.87
C LYS A 158 -11.30 -3.53 -2.80
N GLY A 159 -11.34 -2.67 -1.78
CA GLY A 159 -12.28 -1.55 -1.66
C GLY A 159 -12.05 -0.49 -2.74
N TYR A 160 -10.80 -0.05 -2.92
CA TYR A 160 -10.40 0.83 -4.03
C TYR A 160 -10.85 0.26 -5.39
N THR A 161 -10.50 -1.00 -5.67
CA THR A 161 -10.79 -1.66 -6.94
C THR A 161 -12.30 -1.72 -7.18
N PHE A 162 -13.09 -1.92 -6.12
CA PHE A 162 -14.54 -1.94 -6.22
C PHE A 162 -15.12 -0.56 -6.53
N LEU A 163 -14.66 0.49 -5.87
CA LEU A 163 -15.11 1.86 -6.14
C LEU A 163 -14.69 2.33 -7.54
N TYR A 164 -13.48 1.99 -7.99
CA TYR A 164 -13.01 2.26 -9.35
C TYR A 164 -13.84 1.51 -10.40
N TYR A 165 -14.19 0.25 -10.13
CA TYR A 165 -15.11 -0.50 -10.98
C TYR A 165 -16.48 0.18 -11.09
N ILE A 166 -17.05 0.62 -9.96
CA ILE A 166 -18.32 1.35 -9.97
C ILE A 166 -18.18 2.65 -10.76
N GLU A 167 -17.13 3.44 -10.54
CA GLU A 167 -16.87 4.68 -11.29
C GLU A 167 -16.90 4.45 -12.81
N ASN A 168 -16.25 3.38 -13.29
CA ASN A 168 -16.20 3.04 -14.71
C ASN A 168 -17.48 2.42 -15.27
N LEU A 169 -18.39 1.94 -14.41
CA LEU A 169 -19.71 1.47 -14.84
C LEU A 169 -20.67 2.62 -15.16
N ILE A 170 -20.47 3.78 -14.54
CA ILE A 170 -21.41 4.91 -14.62
C ILE A 170 -21.16 5.73 -15.89
N GLU A 171 -22.25 6.11 -16.59
CA GLU A 171 -22.18 7.03 -17.72
C GLU A 171 -21.63 8.39 -17.28
N GLY A 172 -20.54 8.83 -17.92
CA GLY A 172 -19.81 10.04 -17.52
C GLY A 172 -18.70 9.81 -16.47
N GLY A 173 -18.52 8.56 -16.04
CA GLY A 173 -17.34 8.08 -15.29
C GLY A 173 -17.01 8.91 -14.06
N GLU A 174 -15.71 9.19 -13.91
CA GLU A 174 -15.14 9.97 -12.79
C GLU A 174 -15.91 11.26 -12.50
N LYS A 175 -16.29 12.05 -13.50
CA LYS A 175 -16.96 13.33 -13.27
C LYS A 175 -18.31 13.15 -12.55
N VAL A 176 -19.08 12.15 -12.94
CA VAL A 176 -20.40 11.88 -12.34
C VAL A 176 -20.24 11.21 -10.98
N PHE A 177 -19.30 10.26 -10.86
CA PHE A 177 -19.05 9.55 -9.61
C PHE A 177 -18.47 10.46 -8.51
N ASN A 178 -17.66 11.46 -8.86
CA ASN A 178 -17.21 12.51 -7.92
C ASN A 178 -18.40 13.26 -7.29
N GLY A 179 -19.50 13.47 -8.03
CA GLY A 179 -20.74 14.02 -7.47
C GLY A 179 -21.37 13.10 -6.43
N PHE A 180 -21.38 11.79 -6.68
CA PHE A 180 -21.85 10.80 -5.71
C PHE A 180 -20.96 10.78 -4.46
N LEU A 181 -19.63 10.85 -4.59
CA LEU A 181 -18.73 10.89 -3.42
C LEU A 181 -19.07 12.06 -2.49
N ARG A 182 -19.29 13.26 -3.05
CA ARG A 182 -19.71 14.42 -2.25
C ARG A 182 -21.06 14.19 -1.59
N HIS A 183 -22.05 13.71 -2.36
CA HIS A 183 -23.38 13.39 -1.84
C HIS A 183 -23.34 12.37 -0.71
N TYR A 184 -22.48 11.35 -0.82
CA TYR A 184 -22.28 10.33 0.21
C TYR A 184 -21.78 10.94 1.51
N ILE A 185 -20.76 11.82 1.45
CA ILE A 185 -20.29 12.57 2.62
C ILE A 185 -21.41 13.45 3.19
N ASP A 186 -22.08 14.25 2.36
CA ASP A 186 -23.13 15.16 2.81
C ASP A 186 -24.29 14.43 3.50
N THR A 187 -24.63 13.23 3.00
CA THR A 187 -25.72 12.39 3.51
C THR A 187 -25.37 11.71 4.83
N PHE A 188 -24.15 11.20 4.96
CA PHE A 188 -23.74 10.37 6.09
C PHE A 188 -22.82 11.07 7.09
N GLN A 189 -22.48 12.34 6.88
CA GLN A 189 -21.64 13.08 7.84
C GLN A 189 -22.17 12.97 9.27
N ARG A 190 -21.26 12.68 10.20
CA ARG A 190 -21.51 12.45 11.64
C ARG A 190 -22.40 11.22 11.91
N ARG A 191 -22.36 10.22 11.03
CA ARG A 191 -23.06 8.94 11.20
C ARG A 191 -22.10 7.77 11.05
N VAL A 192 -22.53 6.65 11.62
CA VAL A 192 -21.97 5.34 11.33
C VAL A 192 -22.76 4.67 10.20
N VAL A 193 -22.09 3.91 9.34
CA VAL A 193 -22.69 3.30 8.14
C VAL A 193 -22.34 1.82 8.00
N THR A 194 -23.27 1.08 7.41
CA THR A 194 -23.07 -0.31 6.93
C THR A 194 -22.83 -0.32 5.43
N THR A 195 -22.36 -1.45 4.92
CA THR A 195 -22.27 -1.67 3.46
C THR A 195 -23.64 -1.65 2.78
N ALA A 196 -24.71 -2.01 3.49
CA ALA A 196 -26.07 -1.91 2.97
C ALA A 196 -26.50 -0.44 2.82
N ASP A 197 -26.14 0.44 3.76
CA ASP A 197 -26.41 1.88 3.66
C ASP A 197 -25.73 2.49 2.43
N PHE A 198 -24.46 2.14 2.20
CA PHE A 198 -23.73 2.54 0.99
C PHE A 198 -24.46 2.09 -0.29
N LYS A 199 -24.80 0.80 -0.38
CA LYS A 199 -25.48 0.24 -1.56
C LYS A 199 -26.82 0.94 -1.81
N ASN A 200 -27.64 1.09 -0.76
CA ASN A 200 -28.96 1.71 -0.86
C ASN A 200 -28.86 3.18 -1.30
N GLU A 201 -27.91 3.94 -0.75
CA GLU A 201 -27.73 5.33 -1.12
C GLU A 201 -27.15 5.49 -2.54
N LEU A 202 -26.28 4.57 -2.98
CA LEU A 202 -25.82 4.52 -4.36
C LEU A 202 -26.99 4.31 -5.34
N GLU A 203 -27.84 3.31 -5.11
CA GLU A 203 -29.04 3.09 -5.95
C GLU A 203 -29.98 4.30 -5.93
N LYS A 204 -30.17 4.92 -4.77
CA LYS A 204 -31.02 6.10 -4.61
C LYS A 204 -30.48 7.32 -5.35
N TYR A 205 -29.18 7.58 -5.28
CA TYR A 205 -28.55 8.73 -5.96
C TYR A 205 -28.67 8.64 -7.49
N PHE A 206 -28.62 7.43 -8.05
CA PHE A 206 -28.74 7.18 -9.49
C PHE A 206 -30.16 6.84 -9.94
N ALA A 207 -31.18 7.00 -9.09
CA ALA A 207 -32.55 6.58 -9.38
C ALA A 207 -33.19 7.28 -10.59
N ASP A 208 -32.76 8.51 -10.91
CA ASP A 208 -33.22 9.30 -12.05
C ASP A 208 -32.42 9.04 -13.34
N LYS A 209 -31.42 8.15 -13.30
CA LYS A 209 -30.61 7.71 -14.44
C LYS A 209 -30.82 6.22 -14.70
N PRO A 210 -31.82 5.83 -15.50
CA PRO A 210 -32.22 4.43 -15.65
C PRO A 210 -31.09 3.48 -16.07
N LYS A 211 -30.20 3.92 -16.97
CA LYS A 211 -29.05 3.13 -17.42
C LYS A 211 -28.04 2.88 -16.29
N ASP A 212 -27.66 3.93 -15.56
CA ASP A 212 -26.73 3.83 -14.43
C ASP A 212 -27.34 2.99 -13.30
N LEU A 213 -28.62 3.19 -12.99
CA LEU A 213 -29.34 2.39 -12.01
C LEU A 213 -29.38 0.91 -12.39
N GLU A 214 -29.65 0.60 -13.66
CA GLU A 214 -29.62 -0.77 -14.17
C GLU A 214 -28.21 -1.37 -14.05
N ALA A 215 -27.16 -0.62 -14.41
CA ALA A 215 -25.77 -1.05 -14.25
C ALA A 215 -25.44 -1.35 -12.78
N ILE A 216 -25.81 -0.47 -11.85
CA ILE A 216 -25.60 -0.65 -10.40
C ILE A 216 -26.34 -1.87 -9.86
N LYS A 217 -27.60 -2.08 -10.28
CA LYS A 217 -28.40 -3.24 -9.88
C LYS A 217 -27.84 -4.56 -10.40
N ASN A 218 -27.18 -4.52 -11.56
CA ASN A 218 -26.53 -5.68 -12.17
C ASN A 218 -25.13 -5.98 -11.62
N ILE A 219 -24.60 -5.16 -10.71
CA ILE A 219 -23.35 -5.47 -10.00
C ILE A 219 -23.52 -6.79 -9.24
N ALA A 220 -22.55 -7.70 -9.39
CA ALA A 220 -22.49 -8.94 -8.63
C ALA A 220 -22.06 -8.70 -7.17
N TRP A 221 -22.92 -8.02 -6.39
CA TRP A 221 -22.65 -7.55 -5.03
C TRP A 221 -22.09 -8.65 -4.12
N ASP A 222 -22.70 -9.83 -4.09
CA ASP A 222 -22.23 -10.92 -3.23
C ASP A 222 -20.83 -11.41 -3.59
N ARG A 223 -20.46 -11.31 -4.88
CA ARG A 223 -19.15 -11.69 -5.36
C ARG A 223 -18.08 -10.67 -4.96
N TRP A 224 -18.41 -9.38 -4.97
CA TRP A 224 -17.52 -8.32 -4.48
C TRP A 224 -17.34 -8.35 -2.97
N LEU A 225 -18.46 -8.45 -2.23
CA LEU A 225 -18.47 -8.27 -0.79
C LEU A 225 -18.01 -9.51 -0.03
N TYR A 226 -18.44 -10.70 -0.46
CA TYR A 226 -18.38 -11.90 0.38
C TYR A 226 -17.57 -13.06 -0.21
N LYS A 227 -17.02 -12.92 -1.43
CA LYS A 227 -16.10 -13.93 -1.99
C LYS A 227 -14.65 -13.64 -1.64
N GLU A 228 -13.96 -14.73 -1.35
CA GLU A 228 -12.54 -14.80 -1.04
C GLU A 228 -11.69 -14.59 -2.30
N GLY A 229 -10.41 -14.25 -2.10
CA GLY A 229 -9.43 -14.06 -3.14
C GLY A 229 -9.45 -12.67 -3.79
N MET A 230 -8.84 -12.60 -4.96
CA MET A 230 -8.66 -11.37 -5.73
C MET A 230 -9.99 -10.76 -6.21
N PRO A 231 -10.02 -9.46 -6.52
CA PRO A 231 -11.14 -8.82 -7.22
C PRO A 231 -11.52 -9.56 -8.52
N ILE A 232 -12.76 -9.40 -8.94
CA ILE A 232 -13.36 -10.20 -10.02
C ILE A 232 -13.21 -9.57 -11.41
N VAL A 233 -12.60 -8.39 -11.46
CA VAL A 233 -12.37 -7.60 -12.67
C VAL A 233 -10.91 -7.22 -12.79
N ASP A 234 -10.48 -7.08 -14.03
CA ASP A 234 -9.28 -6.35 -14.38
C ASP A 234 -9.72 -4.97 -14.88
N ASN A 235 -9.30 -3.91 -14.20
CA ASN A 235 -9.81 -2.56 -14.39
C ASN A 235 -9.12 -1.79 -15.53
N ASN A 236 -8.29 -2.44 -16.36
CA ASN A 236 -7.61 -1.85 -17.53
C ASN A 236 -6.96 -0.50 -17.22
N TYR A 237 -6.18 -0.45 -16.15
CA TYR A 237 -5.42 0.74 -15.76
C TYR A 237 -4.40 1.14 -16.84
N ASP A 238 -4.09 2.44 -16.94
CA ASP A 238 -2.91 2.96 -17.61
C ASP A 238 -1.67 2.34 -16.96
N ASP A 239 -0.93 1.60 -17.77
CA ASP A 239 0.22 0.82 -17.34
C ASP A 239 1.54 1.39 -17.87
N THR A 240 1.56 2.66 -18.31
CA THR A 240 2.74 3.32 -18.88
C THR A 240 3.96 3.19 -17.94
N TYR A 241 3.83 3.66 -16.70
CA TYR A 241 4.89 3.55 -15.69
C TYR A 241 5.21 2.10 -15.30
N ALA A 242 4.21 1.22 -15.29
CA ALA A 242 4.39 -0.19 -14.95
C ALA A 242 5.14 -0.97 -16.04
N LYS A 243 4.95 -0.61 -17.32
CA LYS A 243 5.67 -1.19 -18.46
C LYS A 243 7.13 -0.79 -18.45
N GLU A 244 7.45 0.48 -18.20
CA GLU A 244 8.83 0.99 -18.14
C GLU A 244 9.65 0.26 -17.06
N THR A 245 9.12 0.21 -15.84
CA THR A 245 9.76 -0.46 -14.70
C THR A 245 9.87 -1.97 -14.89
N LYS A 246 8.88 -2.62 -15.52
CA LYS A 246 8.93 -4.05 -15.85
C LYS A 246 9.98 -4.35 -16.91
N SER A 247 10.06 -3.53 -17.95
CA SER A 247 11.06 -3.64 -19.02
C SER A 247 12.47 -3.56 -18.44
N LEU A 248 12.76 -2.54 -17.62
CA LEU A 248 14.06 -2.40 -16.97
C LEU A 248 14.37 -3.60 -16.04
N ALA A 249 13.40 -4.04 -15.23
CA ALA A 249 13.59 -5.21 -14.36
C ALA A 249 13.91 -6.50 -15.12
N GLN A 250 13.22 -6.77 -16.23
CA GLN A 250 13.50 -7.94 -17.07
C GLN A 250 14.90 -7.89 -17.66
N ARG A 251 15.33 -6.74 -18.18
CA ARG A 251 16.70 -6.58 -18.70
C ARG A 251 17.76 -6.86 -17.64
N TRP A 252 17.54 -6.42 -16.39
CA TRP A 252 18.46 -6.72 -15.29
C TRP A 252 18.49 -8.20 -14.90
N LEU A 253 17.35 -8.89 -14.94
CA LEU A 253 17.27 -10.33 -14.64
C LEU A 253 17.90 -11.21 -15.72
N GLU A 254 17.88 -10.75 -16.97
CA GLU A 254 18.47 -11.45 -18.13
C GLU A 254 19.93 -11.08 -18.40
N ALA A 255 20.43 -10.01 -17.76
CA ALA A 255 21.76 -9.48 -17.97
C ALA A 255 22.88 -10.32 -17.32
N ASP A 256 24.08 -10.15 -17.86
CA ASP A 256 25.32 -10.59 -17.24
C ASP A 256 26.19 -9.39 -16.81
N LEU A 257 27.33 -9.68 -16.18
CA LEU A 257 28.25 -8.66 -15.68
C LEU A 257 28.85 -7.76 -16.78
N SER A 258 28.81 -8.17 -18.04
CA SER A 258 29.28 -7.37 -19.18
C SER A 258 28.22 -6.40 -19.72
N THR A 259 26.96 -6.59 -19.34
CA THR A 259 25.83 -5.76 -19.80
C THR A 259 25.85 -4.39 -19.12
N GLU A 260 25.98 -3.33 -19.88
CA GLU A 260 25.98 -1.96 -19.35
C GLU A 260 24.57 -1.37 -19.29
N PHE A 261 24.30 -0.62 -18.22
CA PHE A 261 23.04 0.06 -17.99
C PHE A 261 23.30 1.56 -17.80
N ASP A 262 22.50 2.39 -18.45
CA ASP A 262 22.57 3.83 -18.28
C ASP A 262 21.87 4.24 -16.95
N PRO A 263 22.58 4.84 -15.98
CA PRO A 263 21.96 5.36 -14.76
C PRO A 263 20.87 6.41 -15.04
N ALA A 264 20.93 7.11 -16.16
CA ALA A 264 19.96 8.16 -16.50
C ALA A 264 18.53 7.64 -16.63
N GLU A 265 18.35 6.39 -17.09
CA GLU A 265 17.02 5.77 -17.21
C GLU A 265 16.37 5.58 -15.84
N TYR A 266 17.10 5.01 -14.87
CA TYR A 266 16.62 4.88 -13.50
C TYR A 266 16.46 6.23 -12.80
N ASN A 267 17.36 7.18 -13.08
CA ASN A 267 17.30 8.51 -12.47
C ASN A 267 16.12 9.35 -12.98
N ALA A 268 15.60 9.06 -14.17
CA ALA A 268 14.40 9.68 -14.72
C ALA A 268 13.10 9.17 -14.07
N PHE A 269 13.12 8.00 -13.44
CA PHE A 269 11.95 7.45 -12.75
C PHE A 269 11.54 8.30 -11.54
N ILE A 270 10.23 8.51 -11.40
CA ILE A 270 9.66 8.98 -10.14
C ILE A 270 9.92 7.94 -9.03
N THR A 271 9.86 8.37 -7.78
CA THR A 271 10.14 7.47 -6.64
C THR A 271 9.27 6.21 -6.65
N LEU A 272 7.99 6.33 -7.01
CA LEU A 272 7.11 5.15 -7.09
C LEU A 272 7.58 4.14 -8.16
N GLN A 273 8.13 4.61 -9.28
CA GLN A 273 8.70 3.75 -10.32
C GLN A 273 9.99 3.09 -9.83
N LYS A 274 10.84 3.80 -9.09
CA LYS A 274 12.05 3.22 -8.48
C LYS A 274 11.71 2.10 -7.49
N ILE A 275 10.71 2.32 -6.63
CA ILE A 275 10.21 1.31 -5.68
C ILE A 275 9.66 0.10 -6.43
N ASP A 276 8.83 0.32 -7.46
CA ASP A 276 8.21 -0.74 -8.23
C ASP A 276 9.22 -1.53 -9.08
N PHE A 277 10.23 -0.88 -9.67
CA PHE A 277 11.34 -1.53 -10.35
C PHE A 277 12.08 -2.50 -9.43
N LEU A 278 12.50 -2.05 -8.24
CA LEU A 278 13.18 -2.93 -7.27
C LEU A 278 12.24 -4.03 -6.75
N THR A 279 10.95 -3.71 -6.59
CA THR A 279 9.92 -4.68 -6.24
C THR A 279 9.79 -5.77 -7.32
N LYS A 280 9.84 -5.41 -8.60
CA LYS A 280 9.78 -6.35 -9.72
C LYS A 280 11.03 -7.22 -9.83
N LEU A 281 12.22 -6.68 -9.58
CA LEU A 281 13.44 -7.48 -9.45
C LEU A 281 13.30 -8.54 -8.36
N PHE A 282 12.60 -8.22 -7.27
CA PHE A 282 12.30 -9.20 -6.23
C PHE A 282 11.20 -10.18 -6.66
N LEU A 283 10.07 -9.72 -7.22
CA LEU A 283 8.90 -10.59 -7.41
C LEU A 283 8.92 -11.43 -8.69
N LEU A 284 9.47 -10.91 -9.81
CA LEU A 284 9.43 -11.61 -11.10
C LEU A 284 10.13 -12.98 -11.10
N PRO A 285 11.28 -13.16 -10.41
CA PRO A 285 11.89 -14.49 -10.26
C PRO A 285 11.04 -15.55 -9.53
N GLY A 286 9.99 -15.12 -8.82
CA GLY A 286 9.19 -16.01 -7.98
C GLY A 286 9.96 -16.54 -6.77
N GLU A 287 9.84 -17.84 -6.53
CA GLU A 287 10.47 -18.54 -5.39
C GLU A 287 11.63 -19.45 -5.81
N ASP A 288 12.02 -19.47 -7.09
CA ASP A 288 13.17 -20.25 -7.59
C ASP A 288 14.48 -19.46 -7.38
N PRO A 289 15.39 -19.89 -6.48
CA PRO A 289 16.62 -19.16 -6.22
C PRO A 289 17.56 -19.06 -7.42
N SER A 290 17.43 -19.94 -8.42
CA SER A 290 18.24 -19.89 -9.65
C SER A 290 17.89 -18.69 -10.55
N GLN A 291 16.70 -18.11 -10.36
CA GLN A 291 16.20 -16.96 -11.10
C GLN A 291 16.50 -15.63 -10.38
N TYR A 292 17.04 -15.68 -9.15
CA TYR A 292 17.33 -14.46 -8.39
C TYR A 292 18.54 -13.74 -8.99
N LEU A 293 18.59 -12.42 -8.80
CA LEU A 293 19.77 -11.64 -9.13
C LEU A 293 20.96 -12.15 -8.30
N ALA A 294 22.01 -12.63 -8.97
CA ALA A 294 23.21 -13.11 -8.30
C ALA A 294 23.91 -11.99 -7.50
N LEU A 295 24.76 -12.36 -6.53
CA LEU A 295 25.47 -11.40 -5.66
C LEU A 295 26.20 -10.32 -6.46
N GLU A 296 27.01 -10.70 -7.43
CA GLU A 296 27.81 -9.73 -8.21
C GLU A 296 26.92 -8.83 -9.10
N MET A 297 25.79 -9.35 -9.60
CA MET A 297 24.80 -8.54 -10.31
C MET A 297 24.07 -7.58 -9.37
N THR A 298 23.78 -8.00 -8.13
CA THR A 298 23.18 -7.14 -7.10
C THR A 298 24.14 -6.02 -6.69
N LYS A 299 25.45 -6.31 -6.59
CA LYS A 299 26.49 -5.29 -6.39
C LYS A 299 26.57 -4.33 -7.57
N LYS A 300 26.53 -4.85 -8.81
CA LYS A 300 26.51 -4.01 -10.02
C LYS A 300 25.32 -3.06 -9.99
N LEU A 301 24.11 -3.57 -9.75
CA LEU A 301 22.88 -2.79 -9.61
C LEU A 301 23.03 -1.68 -8.56
N ALA A 302 23.53 -2.03 -7.37
CA ALA A 302 23.71 -1.07 -6.28
C ALA A 302 24.67 0.07 -6.63
N ASN A 303 25.77 -0.24 -7.32
CA ASN A 303 26.74 0.76 -7.77
C ASN A 303 26.21 1.61 -8.94
N THR A 304 25.52 0.99 -9.90
CA THR A 304 24.97 1.71 -11.07
C THR A 304 23.94 2.76 -10.65
N TYR A 305 23.15 2.48 -9.61
CA TYR A 305 22.05 3.35 -9.16
C TYR A 305 22.26 3.99 -7.79
N ASP A 306 23.49 3.96 -7.25
CA ASP A 306 23.88 4.55 -5.96
C ASP A 306 22.98 4.13 -4.78
N LEU A 307 22.56 2.86 -4.76
CA LEU A 307 21.62 2.34 -3.75
C LEU A 307 22.24 2.20 -2.36
N LEU A 308 23.58 2.22 -2.26
CA LEU A 308 24.29 2.13 -0.98
C LEU A 308 24.22 3.43 -0.17
N THR A 309 23.94 4.57 -0.81
CA THR A 309 23.81 5.87 -0.15
C THR A 309 22.35 6.35 -0.07
N GLU A 310 21.41 5.55 -0.56
CA GLU A 310 19.99 5.86 -0.55
C GLU A 310 19.45 5.99 0.88
N THR A 311 18.55 6.96 1.07
CA THR A 311 17.94 7.28 2.38
C THR A 311 16.42 7.19 2.36
N ASN A 312 15.79 7.08 1.20
CA ASN A 312 14.37 6.83 1.07
C ASN A 312 14.05 5.42 1.61
N ALA A 313 13.33 5.37 2.73
CA ALA A 313 13.06 4.11 3.45
C ALA A 313 12.36 3.05 2.58
N GLU A 314 11.52 3.44 1.62
CA GLU A 314 10.86 2.49 0.71
C GLU A 314 11.86 1.88 -0.29
N ILE A 315 12.77 2.68 -0.84
CA ILE A 315 13.81 2.20 -1.79
C ILE A 315 14.84 1.36 -1.04
N VAL A 316 15.33 1.84 0.11
CA VAL A 316 16.25 1.09 1.00
C VAL A 316 15.67 -0.27 1.34
N PHE A 317 14.40 -0.33 1.74
CA PHE A 317 13.72 -1.59 2.04
C PHE A 317 13.72 -2.56 0.85
N GLN A 318 13.38 -2.11 -0.36
CA GLN A 318 13.38 -2.98 -1.53
C GLN A 318 14.79 -3.47 -1.89
N PHE A 319 15.80 -2.59 -1.82
CA PHE A 319 17.18 -2.96 -2.05
C PHE A 319 17.66 -4.01 -1.03
N GLN A 320 17.36 -3.81 0.25
CA GLN A 320 17.72 -4.75 1.33
C GLN A 320 17.13 -6.14 1.13
N ARG A 321 15.90 -6.24 0.58
CA ARG A 321 15.31 -7.54 0.22
C ARG A 321 16.11 -8.25 -0.87
N LEU A 322 16.62 -7.52 -1.86
CA LEU A 322 17.50 -8.06 -2.90
C LEU A 322 18.85 -8.51 -2.31
N ALA A 323 19.43 -7.71 -1.41
CA ALA A 323 20.68 -8.04 -0.71
C ALA A 323 20.56 -9.35 0.11
N ILE A 324 19.43 -9.54 0.81
CA ILE A 324 19.17 -10.78 1.56
C ILE A 324 19.06 -11.98 0.61
N ARG A 325 18.31 -11.86 -0.50
CA ARG A 325 18.13 -12.96 -1.47
C ARG A 325 19.41 -13.34 -2.19
N SER A 326 20.25 -12.36 -2.49
CA SER A 326 21.56 -12.56 -3.13
C SER A 326 22.66 -12.98 -2.16
N LYS A 327 22.33 -13.12 -0.86
CA LYS A 327 23.26 -13.51 0.22
C LYS A 327 24.45 -12.53 0.35
N TRP A 328 24.18 -11.23 0.30
CA TRP A 328 25.20 -10.20 0.49
C TRP A 328 25.44 -9.91 1.98
N ASP A 329 26.27 -10.74 2.61
CA ASP A 329 26.50 -10.73 4.06
C ASP A 329 26.87 -9.35 4.65
N ASP A 330 27.75 -8.58 4.00
CA ASP A 330 28.15 -7.25 4.49
C ASP A 330 26.96 -6.31 4.67
N ILE A 331 26.01 -6.31 3.72
CA ILE A 331 24.80 -5.49 3.78
C ILE A 331 23.80 -6.08 4.78
N VAL A 332 23.68 -7.41 4.83
CA VAL A 332 22.73 -8.10 5.73
C VAL A 332 23.12 -7.88 7.21
N PHE A 333 24.38 -8.06 7.56
CA PHE A 333 24.81 -7.98 8.97
C PHE A 333 25.00 -6.55 9.47
N ASN A 334 25.11 -5.56 8.56
CA ASN A 334 25.26 -4.15 8.91
C ASN A 334 24.01 -3.33 8.58
N ASP A 335 23.73 -3.07 7.31
CA ASP A 335 22.69 -2.11 6.89
C ASP A 335 21.27 -2.62 7.15
N VAL A 336 21.00 -3.89 6.85
CA VAL A 336 19.70 -4.52 7.17
C VAL A 336 19.47 -4.53 8.68
N LYS A 337 20.49 -4.89 9.46
CA LYS A 337 20.45 -4.82 10.93
C LYS A 337 20.11 -3.41 11.42
N ASN A 338 20.84 -2.41 10.93
CA ASN A 338 20.68 -1.01 11.33
C ASN A 338 19.28 -0.52 11.00
N PHE A 339 18.77 -0.86 9.82
CA PHE A 339 17.42 -0.49 9.41
C PHE A 339 16.35 -1.17 10.27
N MET A 340 16.46 -2.48 10.49
CA MET A 340 15.50 -3.23 11.31
C MET A 340 15.47 -2.74 12.77
N THR A 341 16.60 -2.30 13.32
CA THR A 341 16.72 -1.82 14.71
C THR A 341 16.48 -0.33 14.88
N SER A 342 16.33 0.43 13.79
CA SER A 342 16.02 1.87 13.81
C SER A 342 14.66 2.22 13.24
N VAL A 343 13.96 1.27 12.60
CA VAL A 343 12.64 1.46 12.01
C VAL A 343 11.63 0.44 12.55
N GLY A 344 10.64 0.93 13.29
CA GLY A 344 9.58 0.13 13.91
C GLY A 344 8.35 -0.10 13.03
N ARG A 345 8.26 0.56 11.87
CA ARG A 345 7.12 0.43 10.95
C ARG A 345 7.00 -1.00 10.43
N MET A 346 5.90 -1.68 10.74
CA MET A 346 5.68 -3.10 10.47
C MET A 346 5.75 -3.46 8.98
N LYS A 347 5.38 -2.51 8.10
CA LYS A 347 5.55 -2.65 6.64
C LYS A 347 6.99 -2.99 6.23
N PHE A 348 7.98 -2.55 7.00
CA PHE A 348 9.39 -2.75 6.71
C PHE A 348 10.02 -3.83 7.57
N CYS A 349 9.90 -3.74 8.89
CA CYS A 349 10.62 -4.63 9.78
C CYS A 349 10.12 -6.08 9.69
N ARG A 350 8.79 -6.32 9.65
CA ARG A 350 8.25 -7.69 9.60
C ARG A 350 8.69 -8.44 8.35
N PRO A 351 8.56 -7.91 7.11
CA PRO A 351 9.01 -8.65 5.93
C PRO A 351 10.52 -8.95 5.92
N LEU A 352 11.37 -8.08 6.49
CA LEU A 352 12.80 -8.35 6.61
C LEU A 352 13.08 -9.51 7.59
N TYR A 353 12.43 -9.52 8.76
CA TYR A 353 12.51 -10.65 9.70
C TYR A 353 12.03 -11.95 9.06
N VAL A 354 10.89 -11.93 8.37
CA VAL A 354 10.34 -13.11 7.66
C VAL A 354 11.32 -13.60 6.59
N LEU A 355 11.91 -12.70 5.80
CA LEU A 355 12.82 -13.05 4.71
C LEU A 355 14.13 -13.66 5.23
N LEU A 356 14.70 -13.10 6.30
CA LEU A 356 15.86 -13.68 6.99
C LEU A 356 15.52 -15.03 7.61
N ASN A 357 14.33 -15.17 8.19
CA ASN A 357 13.88 -16.39 8.85
C ASN A 357 13.72 -17.58 7.88
N LYS A 358 13.28 -17.31 6.65
CA LYS A 358 13.16 -18.32 5.59
C LYS A 358 14.52 -18.81 5.07
N ASN A 359 15.58 -18.00 5.19
CA ASN A 359 16.93 -18.35 4.75
C ASN A 359 17.69 -19.13 5.85
N GLN A 360 17.41 -20.43 5.95
CA GLN A 360 18.00 -21.28 7.00
C GLN A 360 19.47 -21.65 6.76
N GLU A 361 19.97 -21.56 5.53
CA GLU A 361 21.29 -22.06 5.12
C GLU A 361 22.47 -21.14 5.51
N SER A 362 22.24 -19.88 5.84
CA SER A 362 23.28 -18.83 6.01
C SER A 362 23.43 -18.31 7.45
N GLY A 363 22.82 -18.96 8.44
CA GLY A 363 22.78 -18.44 9.81
C GLY A 363 21.86 -17.20 9.98
N TYR A 364 21.21 -16.74 8.91
CA TYR A 364 20.34 -15.57 8.92
C TYR A 364 19.15 -15.72 9.88
N ARG A 365 18.60 -16.93 10.03
CA ARG A 365 17.57 -17.18 11.04
C ARG A 365 18.05 -16.87 12.45
N GLN A 366 19.23 -17.37 12.84
CA GLN A 366 19.77 -17.13 14.18
C GLN A 366 20.10 -15.64 14.37
N PHE A 367 20.72 -15.02 13.37
CA PHE A 367 20.98 -13.59 13.35
C PHE A 367 19.69 -12.75 13.51
N ALA A 368 18.61 -13.11 12.83
CA ALA A 368 17.31 -12.45 12.94
C ALA A 368 16.73 -12.60 14.36
N ILE A 369 16.78 -13.80 14.93
CA ILE A 369 16.31 -14.06 16.31
C ILE A 369 17.12 -13.24 17.31
N ASP A 370 18.45 -13.27 17.22
CA ASP A 370 19.34 -12.56 18.15
C ASP A 370 19.15 -11.04 18.03
N THR A 371 19.03 -10.53 16.80
CA THR A 371 18.77 -9.11 16.54
C THR A 371 17.42 -8.68 17.12
N PHE A 372 16.37 -9.48 16.93
CA PHE A 372 15.05 -9.19 17.50
C PHE A 372 15.08 -9.19 19.03
N LEU A 373 15.59 -10.24 19.65
CA LEU A 373 15.60 -10.37 21.11
C LEU A 373 16.43 -9.27 21.79
N ALA A 374 17.54 -8.85 21.17
CA ALA A 374 18.36 -7.75 21.68
C ALA A 374 17.66 -6.37 21.57
N ASN A 375 16.67 -6.22 20.69
CA ASN A 375 16.01 -4.95 20.41
C ASN A 375 14.49 -5.00 20.60
N GLU A 376 13.95 -6.02 21.26
CA GLU A 376 12.51 -6.24 21.35
C GLU A 376 11.79 -5.04 21.98
N SER A 377 12.41 -4.42 22.99
CA SER A 377 11.88 -3.24 23.69
C SER A 377 11.89 -1.95 22.87
N PHE A 378 12.57 -1.90 21.72
CA PHE A 378 12.51 -0.77 20.79
C PHE A 378 11.17 -0.74 20.05
N TYR A 379 10.63 -1.91 19.69
CA TYR A 379 9.41 -1.99 18.90
C TYR A 379 8.17 -1.64 19.73
N HIS A 380 7.16 -1.08 19.06
CA HIS A 380 5.82 -1.00 19.63
C HIS A 380 5.33 -2.41 20.03
N PRO A 381 4.57 -2.60 21.13
CA PRO A 381 4.14 -3.93 21.60
C PRO A 381 3.46 -4.79 20.52
N ILE A 382 2.62 -4.19 19.68
CA ILE A 382 1.99 -4.89 18.53
C ILE A 382 3.05 -5.40 17.55
N ALA A 383 4.00 -4.54 17.15
CA ALA A 383 5.06 -4.93 16.22
C ALA A 383 5.96 -6.01 16.83
N ALA A 384 6.34 -5.88 18.12
CA ALA A 384 7.12 -6.90 18.83
C ALA A 384 6.39 -8.25 18.84
N GLN A 385 5.11 -8.27 19.20
CA GLN A 385 4.30 -9.49 19.21
C GLN A 385 4.21 -10.14 17.84
N MET A 386 3.99 -9.37 16.78
CA MET A 386 3.89 -9.90 15.42
C MET A 386 5.24 -10.43 14.91
N ILE A 387 6.34 -9.71 15.12
CA ILE A 387 7.69 -10.17 14.73
C ILE A 387 8.06 -11.47 15.47
N ARG A 388 7.71 -11.55 16.77
CA ARG A 388 7.91 -12.75 17.59
C ARG A 388 7.18 -13.95 17.00
N GLN A 389 5.94 -13.77 16.56
CA GLN A 389 5.16 -14.80 15.87
C GLN A 389 5.80 -15.17 14.53
N ASP A 390 6.22 -14.19 13.72
CA ASP A 390 6.87 -14.41 12.43
C ASP A 390 8.18 -15.22 12.54
N LEU A 391 8.89 -15.09 13.67
CA LEU A 391 10.11 -15.85 13.99
C LEU A 391 9.83 -17.24 14.61
N GLY A 392 8.58 -17.55 14.94
CA GLY A 392 8.18 -18.80 15.59
C GLY A 392 8.66 -18.89 17.05
N LEU A 393 8.78 -17.75 17.73
CA LEU A 393 9.20 -17.66 19.12
C LEU A 393 7.98 -17.80 20.06
N PRO A 394 8.16 -18.35 21.28
CA PRO A 394 7.08 -18.40 22.26
C PRO A 394 6.63 -16.98 22.67
N PRO A 395 5.39 -16.82 23.16
CA PRO A 395 4.90 -15.54 23.69
C PRO A 395 5.86 -14.93 24.71
N ALA A 396 5.95 -13.59 24.74
CA ALA A 396 6.69 -12.89 25.77
C ALA A 396 6.13 -13.23 27.15
N LYS A 397 7.01 -13.43 28.14
CA LYS A 397 6.64 -13.78 29.52
C LYS A 397 6.13 -12.59 30.30
#